data_AF-A0A3L6JMU7-F1
#
_entry.id   AF-A0A3L6JMU7-F1
#
_cell.length_a   1.000
_cell.length_b   1.000
_cell.length_c   1.000
_cell.angle_alpha   90.00
_cell.angle_beta   90.00
_cell.angle_gamma   90.00
#
_symmetry.space_group_name_H-M   'P 1'
#
loop_
_entity.id
_entity.type
_entity.pdbx_description
1 polymer ?
#
loop_
_entity_poly.entity_id
_entity_poly.type
_entity_poly.pdbx_seq_one_letter_code
_entity_poly.pdbx_strand_id
1 'polypeptide(L)'
;MWWIIYLAMYWSAGLTLKTGDDLLDELNRPNLAWFPLGLSGLFFGTVMTLSQWDMAMLGAVVIGVLLTGKVDKPQFMAGFLLIGLLLAIRGIPVVTAWLDWWALLIMLLLAAAIDEVGHGIMESGTQGVIGFSKISNAAWFFRHRFTLKLSALLLCILWPGLFPSAVGIWMFDLGYEIAGSLLKSKRSAILGK
;
A
#
# COMPACT_ATOMS: atom_id res chain seq x y z
N MET A 1 12.67 -2.77 20.97
CA MET A 1 11.43 -1.98 21.12
C MET A 1 11.16 -1.09 19.91
N TRP A 2 12.12 -0.29 19.44
CA TRP A 2 11.95 0.57 18.26
C TRP A 2 11.47 -0.16 17.00
N TRP A 3 12.04 -1.33 16.68
CA TRP A 3 11.62 -2.16 15.54
C TRP A 3 10.16 -2.61 15.60
N ILE A 4 9.65 -2.90 16.79
CA ILE A 4 8.25 -3.31 16.96
C ILE A 4 7.33 -2.15 16.62
N ILE A 5 7.65 -0.95 17.11
CA ILE A 5 6.89 0.26 16.81
C ILE A 5 6.93 0.57 15.31
N TYR A 6 8.10 0.49 14.70
CA TYR A 6 8.30 0.69 13.26
C TYR A 6 7.45 -0.27 12.42
N LEU A 7 7.49 -1.59 12.70
CA LEU A 7 6.68 -2.57 11.98
C LEU A 7 5.18 -2.42 12.29
N ALA A 8 4.83 -2.04 13.52
CA ALA A 8 3.46 -1.74 13.89
C ALA A 8 2.92 -0.51 13.14
N MET A 9 3.75 0.49 12.81
CA MET A 9 3.35 1.62 11.99
C MET A 9 3.05 1.19 10.55
N TYR A 10 3.90 0.35 9.94
CA TYR A 10 3.63 -0.24 8.63
C TYR A 10 2.32 -1.04 8.62
N TRP A 11 2.15 -1.93 9.60
CA TRP A 11 0.92 -2.71 9.78
C TRP A 11 -0.32 -1.82 9.95
N SER A 12 -0.22 -0.80 10.79
CA SER A 12 -1.32 0.14 11.05
C SER A 12 -1.67 0.97 9.81
N ALA A 13 -0.67 1.36 9.01
CA ALA A 13 -0.87 2.05 7.75
C ALA A 13 -1.71 1.19 6.79
N GLY A 14 -1.36 -0.10 6.65
CA GLY A 14 -2.11 -1.04 5.80
C GLY A 14 -3.53 -1.28 6.28
N LEU A 15 -3.68 -1.55 7.59
CA LEU A 15 -4.99 -1.80 8.21
C LEU A 15 -5.94 -0.60 8.03
N THR A 16 -5.46 0.60 8.33
CA THR A 16 -6.27 1.82 8.25
C THR A 16 -6.57 2.21 6.81
N LEU A 17 -5.64 1.99 5.88
CA LEU A 17 -5.88 2.20 4.45
C LEU A 17 -7.03 1.31 3.96
N LYS A 18 -6.96 0.00 4.17
CA LYS A 18 -8.01 -0.93 3.72
C LYS A 18 -9.34 -0.67 4.39
N THR A 19 -9.33 -0.35 5.69
CA THR A 19 -10.55 0.00 6.41
C THR A 19 -11.23 1.23 5.78
N GLY A 20 -10.45 2.25 5.41
CA GLY A 20 -10.96 3.45 4.76
C GLY A 20 -11.47 3.18 3.34
N ASP A 21 -10.73 2.39 2.57
CA ASP A 21 -11.08 1.95 1.21
C ASP A 21 -12.41 1.18 1.19
N ASP A 22 -12.53 0.15 2.03
CA ASP A 22 -13.76 -0.66 2.13
C ASP A 22 -14.96 0.14 2.66
N LEU A 23 -14.73 1.15 3.51
CA LEU A 23 -15.78 2.06 3.94
C LEU A 23 -16.32 2.92 2.79
N LEU A 24 -15.47 3.31 1.85
CA LEU A 24 -15.88 4.06 0.65
C LEU A 24 -16.56 3.16 -0.36
N ASP A 25 -15.89 2.08 -0.75
CA ASP A 25 -16.24 1.34 -1.95
C ASP A 25 -17.22 0.20 -1.66
N GLU A 26 -17.04 -0.55 -0.57
CA GLU A 26 -17.91 -1.68 -0.24
C GLU A 26 -19.12 -1.29 0.60
N LEU A 27 -18.92 -0.43 1.62
CA LEU A 27 -19.97 -0.09 2.59
C LEU A 27 -20.71 1.20 2.26
N ASN A 28 -20.25 1.99 1.27
CA ASN A 28 -20.83 3.29 0.90
C ASN A 28 -21.04 4.23 2.11
N ARG A 29 -20.05 4.29 3.02
CA ARG A 29 -20.03 5.16 4.22
C ARG A 29 -18.92 6.21 4.12
N PRO A 30 -19.01 7.16 3.17
CA PRO A 30 -17.96 8.14 2.90
C PRO A 30 -17.61 9.03 4.10
N ASN A 31 -18.57 9.34 4.96
CA ASN A 31 -18.34 10.17 6.14
C ASN A 31 -17.43 9.49 7.17
N LEU A 32 -17.47 8.16 7.26
CA LEU A 32 -16.63 7.41 8.19
C LEU A 32 -15.23 7.14 7.63
N ALA A 33 -15.03 7.21 6.32
CA ALA A 33 -13.76 6.90 5.67
C ALA A 33 -12.68 7.98 5.84
N TRP A 34 -13.07 9.23 6.12
CA TRP A 34 -12.15 10.34 6.37
C TRP A 34 -11.14 10.03 7.47
N PHE A 35 -11.60 9.47 8.59
CA PHE A 35 -10.76 9.17 9.75
C PHE A 35 -9.70 8.08 9.46
N PRO A 36 -10.05 6.86 9.01
CA PRO A 36 -9.07 5.82 8.72
C PRO A 36 -8.13 6.19 7.56
N LEU A 37 -8.59 6.89 6.51
CA LEU A 37 -7.70 7.35 5.44
C LEU A 37 -6.74 8.45 5.89
N GLY A 38 -7.21 9.39 6.72
CA GLY A 38 -6.35 10.39 7.34
C GLY A 38 -5.31 9.74 8.26
N LEU A 39 -5.73 8.80 9.10
CA LEU A 39 -4.85 8.06 9.99
C LEU A 39 -3.81 7.22 9.22
N SER A 40 -4.21 6.62 8.11
CA SER A 40 -3.29 5.98 7.17
C SER A 40 -2.24 6.96 6.66
N GLY A 41 -2.66 8.14 6.18
CA GLY A 41 -1.75 9.20 5.77
C GLY A 41 -0.77 9.64 6.85
N LEU A 42 -1.21 9.70 8.12
CA LEU A 42 -0.35 9.98 9.26
C LEU A 42 0.72 8.89 9.44
N PHE A 43 0.35 7.61 9.37
CA PHE A 43 1.33 6.52 9.47
C PHE A 43 2.28 6.50 8.27
N PHE A 44 1.77 6.66 7.05
CA PHE A 44 2.59 6.77 5.84
C PHE A 44 3.60 7.90 5.96
N GLY A 45 3.13 9.13 6.23
CA GLY A 45 4.00 10.29 6.36
C GLY A 45 5.04 10.12 7.46
N THR A 46 4.65 9.54 8.61
CA THR A 46 5.60 9.29 9.70
C THR A 46 6.70 8.33 9.26
N VAL A 47 6.34 7.20 8.66
CA VAL A 47 7.29 6.17 8.23
C VAL A 47 8.19 6.70 7.10
N MET A 48 7.65 7.46 6.15
CA MET A 48 8.43 8.08 5.07
C MET A 48 9.52 9.04 5.58
N THR A 49 9.37 9.60 6.80
CA THR A 49 10.38 10.48 7.39
C THR A 49 11.52 9.73 8.09
N LEU A 50 11.42 8.41 8.25
CA LEU A 50 12.40 7.63 9.03
C LEU A 50 13.65 7.28 8.22
N SER A 51 13.50 6.95 6.94
CA SER A 51 14.64 6.65 6.07
C SER A 51 14.35 6.92 4.60
N GLN A 52 15.40 7.12 3.80
CA GLN A 52 15.29 7.27 2.35
C GLN A 52 14.68 6.02 1.67
N TRP A 53 14.87 4.84 2.26
CA TRP A 53 14.33 3.58 1.75
C TRP A 53 12.82 3.47 1.96
N ASP A 54 12.35 3.89 3.15
CA ASP A 54 10.92 3.96 3.48
C ASP A 54 10.21 4.97 2.59
N MET A 55 10.85 6.11 2.36
CA MET A 55 10.37 7.14 1.43
C MET A 55 10.24 6.60 0.01
N ALA A 56 11.24 5.87 -0.51
CA ALA A 56 11.17 5.26 -1.84
C ALA A 56 10.05 4.20 -1.91
N MET A 57 9.97 3.33 -0.91
CA MET A 57 8.99 2.24 -0.84
C MET A 57 7.56 2.74 -0.78
N LEU A 58 7.25 3.58 0.21
CA LEU A 58 5.90 4.10 0.40
C LEU A 58 5.57 5.17 -0.64
N GLY A 59 6.57 5.91 -1.14
CA GLY A 59 6.43 6.81 -2.28
C GLY A 59 5.99 6.07 -3.54
N ALA A 60 6.61 4.93 -3.86
CA ALA A 60 6.20 4.08 -4.97
C ALA A 60 4.75 3.59 -4.82
N VAL A 61 4.33 3.19 -3.62
CA VAL A 61 2.94 2.80 -3.34
C VAL A 61 1.98 3.98 -3.54
N VAL A 62 2.29 5.14 -2.97
CA VAL A 62 1.48 6.37 -3.08
C VAL A 62 1.33 6.83 -4.53
N ILE A 63 2.45 6.91 -5.26
CA ILE A 63 2.45 7.29 -6.68
C ILE A 63 1.68 6.25 -7.50
N GLY A 64 1.87 4.95 -7.23
CA GLY A 64 1.11 3.89 -7.89
C GLY A 64 -0.40 4.08 -7.72
N VAL A 65 -0.87 4.34 -6.50
CA VAL A 65 -2.29 4.60 -6.22
C VAL A 65 -2.78 5.85 -6.96
N LEU A 66 -2.01 6.95 -6.96
CA LEU A 66 -2.36 8.18 -7.69
C LEU A 66 -2.50 7.94 -9.19
N LEU A 67 -1.58 7.17 -9.79
CA LEU A 67 -1.60 6.86 -11.22
C LEU A 67 -2.81 6.00 -11.63
N THR A 68 -3.33 5.18 -10.71
CA THR A 68 -4.47 4.30 -10.99
C THR A 68 -5.83 5.00 -10.94
N GLY A 69 -5.88 6.28 -10.58
CA GLY A 69 -7.12 7.06 -10.58
C GLY A 69 -8.09 6.73 -9.45
N LYS A 70 -7.73 5.84 -8.51
CA LYS A 70 -8.54 5.56 -7.30
C LYS A 70 -8.77 6.78 -6.40
N VAL A 71 -8.04 7.87 -6.64
CA VAL A 71 -8.07 9.12 -5.87
C VAL A 71 -9.24 10.05 -6.26
N ASP A 72 -10.16 9.62 -7.13
CA ASP A 72 -11.35 10.40 -7.49
C ASP A 72 -12.28 10.71 -6.28
N LYS A 73 -12.07 10.05 -5.14
CA LYS A 73 -12.80 10.31 -3.89
C LYS A 73 -12.08 11.35 -3.01
N PRO A 74 -12.75 12.44 -2.58
CA PRO A 74 -12.10 13.52 -1.82
C PRO A 74 -11.54 13.07 -0.45
N GLN A 75 -11.98 11.94 0.07
CA GLN A 75 -11.51 11.39 1.35
C GLN A 75 -10.04 10.97 1.29
N PHE A 76 -9.56 10.49 0.13
CA PHE A 76 -8.13 10.18 -0.05
C PHE A 76 -7.25 11.43 0.08
N MET A 77 -7.81 12.61 -0.23
CA MET A 77 -7.11 13.88 -0.08
C MET A 77 -6.70 14.15 1.36
N ALA A 78 -7.48 13.72 2.36
CA ALA A 78 -7.09 13.85 3.76
C ALA A 78 -5.82 13.05 4.08
N GLY A 79 -5.70 11.84 3.53
CA GLY A 79 -4.48 11.03 3.65
C GLY A 79 -3.28 11.72 3.02
N PHE A 80 -3.41 12.18 1.77
CA PHE A 80 -2.31 12.88 1.07
C PHE A 80 -1.90 14.18 1.74
N LEU A 81 -2.86 14.97 2.23
CA LEU A 81 -2.59 16.20 2.97
C LEU A 81 -1.80 15.91 4.24
N LEU A 82 -2.14 14.85 4.98
CA LEU A 82 -1.42 14.48 6.20
C LEU A 82 -0.01 13.93 5.90
N ILE A 83 0.18 13.18 4.81
CA ILE A 83 1.51 12.79 4.34
C ILE A 83 2.35 14.04 4.06
N GLY A 84 1.83 14.97 3.25
CA GLY A 84 2.52 16.20 2.89
C GLY A 84 2.83 17.08 4.10
N LEU A 85 1.88 17.23 5.02
CA LEU A 85 2.07 17.99 6.25
C LEU A 85 3.18 17.40 7.12
N LEU A 86 3.22 16.08 7.29
CA LEU A 86 4.27 15.43 8.07
C LEU A 86 5.63 15.56 7.42
N LEU A 87 5.74 15.38 6.11
CA LEU A 87 6.98 15.60 5.37
C LEU A 87 7.45 17.06 5.48
N ALA A 88 6.52 18.03 5.49
CA ALA A 88 6.84 19.44 5.66
C ALA A 88 7.34 19.76 7.09
N ILE A 89 6.73 19.18 8.12
CA ILE A 89 7.08 19.44 9.53
C ILE A 89 8.36 18.70 9.95
N ARG A 90 8.48 17.41 9.61
CA ARG A 90 9.61 16.57 10.01
C ARG A 90 10.79 16.66 9.06
N GLY A 91 10.55 17.13 7.84
CA GLY A 91 11.53 17.12 6.77
C GLY A 91 11.57 15.78 6.03
N ILE A 92 12.32 15.80 4.94
CA ILE A 92 12.54 14.65 4.06
C ILE A 92 13.90 14.02 4.42
N PRO A 93 14.02 12.69 4.49
CA PRO A 93 15.31 12.04 4.72
C PRO A 93 16.36 12.46 3.68
N VAL A 94 17.61 12.61 4.13
CA VAL A 94 18.72 12.94 3.22
C VAL A 94 18.95 11.77 2.26
N VAL A 95 18.79 12.03 0.97
CA VAL A 95 19.06 11.06 -0.09
C VAL A 95 20.55 11.11 -0.42
N THR A 96 21.26 10.04 -0.12
CA THR A 96 22.73 9.98 -0.25
C THR A 96 23.20 9.73 -1.69
N ALA A 97 22.40 9.02 -2.47
CA ALA A 97 22.70 8.68 -3.87
C ALA A 97 21.42 8.86 -4.70
N TRP A 98 21.23 10.05 -5.27
CA TRP A 98 20.00 10.42 -5.97
C TRP A 98 19.67 9.50 -7.14
N LEU A 99 20.68 9.09 -7.92
CA LEU A 99 20.47 8.24 -9.09
C LEU A 99 19.99 6.83 -8.69
N ASP A 100 20.64 6.24 -7.69
CA ASP A 100 20.25 4.94 -7.13
C ASP A 100 18.87 4.99 -6.48
N TRP A 101 18.58 6.08 -5.77
CA TRP A 101 17.30 6.28 -5.11
C TRP A 101 16.16 6.40 -6.13
N TRP A 102 16.36 7.16 -7.21
CA TRP A 102 15.38 7.25 -8.30
C TRP A 102 15.22 5.92 -9.03
N ALA A 103 16.31 5.19 -9.30
CA ALA A 103 16.25 3.87 -9.89
C ALA A 103 15.43 2.90 -9.03
N LEU A 104 15.69 2.89 -7.72
CA LEU A 104 14.93 2.09 -6.76
C LEU A 104 13.44 2.47 -6.76
N LEU A 105 13.12 3.77 -6.67
CA LEU A 105 11.73 4.24 -6.70
C LEU A 105 11.01 3.80 -7.97
N ILE A 106 11.65 3.95 -9.13
CA ILE A 106 11.07 3.55 -10.42
C ILE A 106 10.86 2.03 -10.48
N MET A 107 11.83 1.23 -10.05
CA MET A 107 11.69 -0.23 -10.02
C MET A 107 10.54 -0.68 -9.10
N LEU A 108 10.45 -0.08 -7.91
CA LEU A 108 9.36 -0.36 -6.97
C LEU A 108 8.00 0.13 -7.52
N LEU A 109 7.98 1.30 -8.17
CA LEU A 109 6.77 1.84 -8.78
C LEU A 109 6.26 0.95 -9.91
N LEU A 110 7.15 0.45 -10.76
CA LEU A 110 6.81 -0.51 -11.81
C LEU A 110 6.26 -1.81 -11.21
N ALA A 111 6.89 -2.34 -10.16
CA ALA A 111 6.40 -3.53 -9.46
C ALA A 111 5.01 -3.30 -8.84
N ALA A 112 4.78 -2.15 -8.21
CA ALA A 112 3.49 -1.77 -7.65
C ALA A 112 2.41 -1.58 -8.74
N ALA A 113 2.76 -0.96 -9.86
CA ALA A 113 1.86 -0.79 -10.99
C ALA A 113 1.48 -2.13 -11.62
N ILE A 114 2.44 -3.05 -11.76
CA ILE A 114 2.17 -4.42 -12.24
C ILE A 114 1.19 -5.13 -11.31
N ASP A 115 1.38 -5.01 -9.98
CA ASP A 115 0.45 -5.61 -9.01
C ASP A 115 -0.96 -5.02 -9.11
N GLU A 116 -1.10 -3.70 -9.26
CA GLU A 116 -2.40 -3.04 -9.33
C GLU A 116 -3.13 -3.35 -10.66
N VAL A 117 -2.42 -3.34 -11.79
CA VAL A 117 -2.97 -3.76 -13.09
C VAL A 117 -3.35 -5.24 -13.04
N GLY A 118 -2.50 -6.09 -12.47
CA GLY A 118 -2.78 -7.51 -12.27
C GLY A 118 -4.03 -7.73 -11.43
N HIS A 119 -4.19 -6.98 -10.34
CA HIS A 119 -5.37 -7.03 -9.48
C HIS A 119 -6.66 -6.65 -10.25
N GLY A 120 -6.65 -5.51 -10.96
CA GLY A 120 -7.81 -5.02 -11.70
C GLY A 120 -8.27 -5.95 -12.83
N ILE A 121 -7.33 -6.60 -13.54
CA ILE A 121 -7.66 -7.60 -14.58
C ILE A 121 -8.40 -8.80 -13.97
N MET A 122 -8.05 -9.19 -12.75
CA MET A 122 -8.61 -10.37 -12.10
C MET A 122 -9.96 -10.10 -11.43
N GLU A 123 -10.17 -8.88 -10.93
CA GLU A 123 -11.44 -8.46 -10.36
C GLU A 123 -12.51 -8.21 -11.43
N SER A 124 -12.12 -7.68 -12.60
CA SER A 124 -13.04 -7.36 -13.70
C SER A 124 -13.56 -8.58 -14.48
N GLY A 125 -13.07 -9.80 -14.21
CA GLY A 125 -13.57 -11.03 -14.83
C GLY A 125 -13.43 -11.09 -16.36
N THR A 126 -12.66 -10.19 -16.97
CA THR A 126 -12.55 -10.08 -18.42
C THR A 126 -11.71 -11.25 -18.95
N GLN A 127 -12.38 -12.32 -19.40
CA GLN A 127 -11.80 -13.51 -20.05
C GLN A 127 -11.04 -13.22 -21.38
N GLY A 128 -10.78 -11.96 -21.72
CA GLY A 128 -10.65 -11.55 -23.12
C GLY A 128 -9.26 -11.30 -23.70
N VAL A 129 -8.20 -11.06 -22.93
CA VAL A 129 -6.93 -10.59 -23.56
C VAL A 129 -5.69 -11.41 -23.21
N ILE A 130 -5.61 -12.05 -22.05
CA ILE A 130 -4.54 -13.02 -21.76
C ILE A 130 -5.14 -14.12 -20.89
N GLY A 131 -5.03 -15.38 -21.31
CA GLY A 131 -5.65 -16.56 -20.69
C GLY A 131 -5.16 -16.92 -19.29
N PHE A 132 -5.15 -15.96 -18.36
CA PHE A 132 -4.74 -16.13 -16.97
C PHE A 132 -5.87 -16.62 -16.04
N SER A 133 -7.13 -16.63 -16.49
CA SER A 133 -8.27 -16.99 -15.63
C SER A 133 -8.30 -18.47 -15.20
N LYS A 134 -7.46 -19.34 -15.78
CA LYS A 134 -7.40 -20.76 -15.44
C LYS A 134 -6.32 -21.13 -14.41
N ILE A 135 -5.43 -20.21 -14.03
CA ILE A 135 -4.36 -20.51 -13.05
C ILE A 135 -4.75 -19.91 -11.71
N SER A 136 -5.42 -20.70 -10.87
CA SER A 136 -5.76 -20.40 -9.47
C SER A 136 -4.64 -19.67 -8.71
N ASN A 137 -3.39 -20.06 -8.96
CA ASN A 137 -2.23 -19.54 -8.23
C ASN A 137 -1.81 -18.14 -8.70
N ALA A 138 -1.98 -17.78 -9.97
CA ALA A 138 -1.71 -16.44 -10.47
C ALA A 138 -2.74 -15.44 -9.93
N ALA A 139 -4.00 -15.89 -9.77
CA ALA A 139 -5.06 -15.11 -9.13
C ALA A 139 -4.75 -14.76 -7.69
N TRP A 140 -4.21 -15.74 -6.96
CA TRP A 140 -3.75 -15.50 -5.61
C TRP A 140 -2.54 -14.55 -5.58
N PHE A 141 -1.58 -14.71 -6.50
CA PHE A 141 -0.34 -13.91 -6.56
C PHE A 141 -0.57 -12.40 -6.71
N PHE A 142 -1.37 -11.98 -7.69
CA PHE A 142 -1.67 -10.56 -7.92
C PHE A 142 -2.64 -9.98 -6.88
N ARG A 143 -3.45 -10.85 -6.24
CA ARG A 143 -4.38 -10.41 -5.20
C ARG A 143 -3.67 -9.98 -3.91
N HIS A 144 -2.48 -10.52 -3.62
CA HIS A 144 -1.71 -10.24 -2.41
C HIS A 144 -0.47 -9.37 -2.71
N ARG A 145 -0.53 -8.53 -3.76
CA ARG A 145 0.56 -7.62 -4.18
C ARG A 145 1.96 -8.25 -4.08
N PHE A 146 2.07 -9.48 -4.60
CA PHE A 146 3.24 -10.30 -4.36
C PHE A 146 4.44 -9.82 -5.20
N THR A 147 4.20 -9.15 -6.33
CA THR A 147 5.27 -8.64 -7.18
C THR A 147 6.09 -7.59 -6.45
N LEU A 148 5.45 -6.60 -5.82
CA LEU A 148 6.12 -5.55 -5.06
C LEU A 148 6.92 -6.14 -3.90
N LYS A 149 6.34 -7.08 -3.15
CA LYS A 149 7.02 -7.74 -2.02
C LYS A 149 8.25 -8.54 -2.45
N LEU A 150 8.13 -9.30 -3.53
CA LEU A 150 9.23 -10.11 -4.05
C LEU A 150 10.31 -9.22 -4.67
N SER A 151 9.92 -8.23 -5.46
CA SER A 151 10.84 -7.23 -6.02
C SER A 151 11.59 -6.50 -4.91
N ALA A 152 10.90 -6.02 -3.86
CA ALA A 152 11.54 -5.38 -2.71
C ALA A 152 12.61 -6.28 -2.06
N LEU A 153 12.32 -7.57 -1.86
CA LEU A 153 13.29 -8.52 -1.31
C LEU A 153 14.48 -8.78 -2.25
N LEU A 154 14.24 -8.91 -3.56
CA LEU A 154 15.32 -9.10 -4.54
C LEU A 154 16.23 -7.86 -4.64
N LEU A 155 15.64 -6.66 -4.59
CA LEU A 155 16.37 -5.40 -4.60
C LEU A 155 17.24 -5.22 -3.34
N CYS A 156 16.94 -5.90 -2.23
CA CYS A 156 17.79 -5.90 -1.04
C CYS A 156 19.19 -6.50 -1.30
N ILE A 157 19.36 -7.31 -2.35
CA ILE A 157 20.68 -7.83 -2.74
C ILE A 157 21.58 -6.68 -3.21
N LEU A 158 21.00 -5.71 -3.94
CA LEU A 158 21.71 -4.54 -4.46
C LEU A 158 21.76 -3.40 -3.44
N TRP A 159 20.68 -3.22 -2.67
CA TRP A 159 20.55 -2.19 -1.64
C TRP A 159 20.16 -2.82 -0.29
N PRO A 160 21.12 -3.34 0.49
CA PRO A 160 20.82 -4.02 1.76
C PRO A 160 20.09 -3.14 2.78
N GLY A 161 20.27 -1.82 2.71
CA GLY A 161 19.55 -0.85 3.54
C GLY A 161 18.03 -0.85 3.33
N LEU A 162 17.54 -1.37 2.21
CA LEU A 162 16.12 -1.53 1.90
C LEU A 162 15.44 -2.62 2.74
N PHE A 163 16.20 -3.55 3.32
CA PHE A 163 15.65 -4.75 3.96
C PHE A 163 14.60 -4.46 5.05
N PRO A 164 14.79 -3.48 5.96
CA PRO A 164 13.75 -3.14 6.94
C PRO A 164 12.46 -2.63 6.29
N SER A 165 12.55 -1.84 5.22
CA SER A 165 11.39 -1.34 4.46
C SER A 165 10.72 -2.46 3.67
N ALA A 166 11.51 -3.42 3.16
CA ALA A 166 11.00 -4.63 2.52
C ALA A 166 10.19 -5.46 3.53
N VAL A 167 10.71 -5.75 4.73
CA VAL A 167 9.93 -6.42 5.79
C VAL A 167 8.72 -5.57 6.20
N GLY A 168 8.87 -4.24 6.23
CA GLY A 168 7.77 -3.30 6.46
C GLY A 168 6.61 -3.48 5.49
N ILE A 169 6.88 -3.61 4.18
CA ILE A 169 5.80 -3.79 3.19
C ILE A 169 5.03 -5.11 3.39
N TRP A 170 5.69 -6.17 3.87
CA TRP A 170 5.00 -7.40 4.27
C TRP A 170 4.08 -7.19 5.48
N MET A 171 4.52 -6.41 6.47
CA MET A 171 3.68 -6.09 7.64
C MET A 171 2.49 -5.19 7.26
N PHE A 172 2.71 -4.23 6.36
CA PHE A 172 1.65 -3.42 5.78
C PHE A 172 0.58 -4.27 5.11
N ASP A 173 0.99 -5.21 4.25
CA ASP A 173 0.07 -6.07 3.53
C ASP A 173 -0.69 -7.01 4.48
N LEU A 174 -0.03 -7.53 5.51
CA LEU A 174 -0.69 -8.31 6.56
C LEU A 174 -1.77 -7.49 7.29
N GLY A 175 -1.50 -6.22 7.60
CA GLY A 175 -2.50 -5.32 8.18
C GLY A 175 -3.68 -5.05 7.24
N TYR A 176 -3.38 -4.85 5.97
CA TYR A 176 -4.35 -4.65 4.90
C TYR A 176 -5.28 -5.87 4.75
N GLU A 177 -4.74 -7.08 4.69
CA GLU A 177 -5.51 -8.33 4.56
C GLU A 177 -6.39 -8.62 5.79
N ILE A 178 -5.87 -8.37 6.99
CA ILE A 178 -6.64 -8.55 8.23
C ILE A 178 -7.85 -7.59 8.23
N ALA A 179 -7.67 -6.34 7.85
CA ALA A 179 -8.76 -5.37 7.77
C ALA A 179 -9.87 -5.84 6.80
N GLY A 180 -9.48 -6.24 5.59
CA GLY A 180 -10.43 -6.75 4.60
C GLY A 180 -11.17 -8.01 5.08
N SER A 181 -10.45 -8.91 5.77
CA SER A 181 -11.05 -10.14 6.32
C SER A 181 -12.05 -9.86 7.44
N LEU A 182 -11.74 -8.91 8.34
CA LEU A 182 -12.62 -8.49 9.43
C LEU A 182 -13.90 -7.84 8.93
N LEU A 183 -13.81 -7.00 7.90
CA LEU A 183 -14.97 -6.34 7.31
C LEU A 183 -15.84 -7.32 6.53
N LYS A 184 -15.22 -8.25 5.78
CA LYS A 184 -15.95 -9.34 5.12
C LYS A 184 -16.69 -10.24 6.12
N SER A 185 -16.06 -10.57 7.25
CA SER A 185 -16.70 -11.35 8.32
C SER A 185 -17.90 -10.63 8.92
N LYS A 186 -17.77 -9.32 9.21
CA LYS A 186 -18.91 -8.49 9.67
C LYS A 186 -20.04 -8.43 8.65
N ARG A 187 -19.71 -8.33 7.35
CA ARG A 187 -20.71 -8.35 6.28
C ARG A 187 -21.48 -9.67 6.23
N SER A 188 -20.82 -10.82 6.32
CA SER A 188 -21.50 -12.13 6.40
C SER A 188 -22.35 -12.28 7.66
N ALA A 189 -21.98 -11.64 8.77
CA ALA A 189 -22.80 -11.60 9.98
C ALA A 189 -24.03 -10.69 9.85
N ILE A 190 -23.95 -9.62 9.05
CA ILE A 190 -25.05 -8.66 8.84
C ILE A 190 -26.02 -9.14 7.73
N LEU A 191 -25.49 -9.73 6.65
CA LEU A 191 -26.25 -10.31 5.52
C LEU A 191 -26.58 -11.80 5.73
N GLY A 192 -26.22 -12.35 6.89
CA GLY A 192 -26.69 -13.64 7.41
C GLY A 192 -28.11 -13.57 7.99
N LYS A 193 -28.92 -12.66 7.45
CA LYS A 193 -30.38 -12.67 7.33
C LYS A 193 -30.75 -12.00 6.02
#